data_AF-A0A202DSX7-F1
#
_entry.id   AF-A0A202DSX7-F1
#
_cell.length_a   1.000
_cell.length_b   1.000
_cell.length_c   1.000
_cell.angle_alpha   90.00
_cell.angle_beta   90.00
_cell.angle_gamma   90.00
#
_symmetry.space_group_name_H-M   'P 1'
#
loop_
_entity.id
_entity.type
_entity.pdbx_description
1 polymer ?
#
loop_
_entity_poly.entity_id
_entity_poly.type
_entity_poly.pdbx_seq_one_letter_code
_entity_poly.pdbx_strand_id
1 'polypeptide(L)'
;VKEADIVLFVAPIWWFSVPAILKGWFDRVLAMGVTWDGGKIYENGLLRGKQAMMVVNGGGPVGYYQENGKHKATPVQILHPINHGTLAFCGFDVHEPFVALNTLGAGNEGRAQMLGELQYRLEHLIDSPQWLIKYS
;
A
#
# COMPACT_ATOMS: atom_id res chain seq x y z
N VAL A 1 -2.46 8.77 12.81
CA VAL A 1 -1.37 9.15 11.87
C VAL A 1 -0.26 9.95 12.54
N LYS A 2 -0.54 11.07 13.22
CA LYS A 2 0.53 11.93 13.78
C LYS A 2 1.45 11.23 14.79
N GLU A 3 0.89 10.37 15.64
CA GLU A 3 1.64 9.65 16.67
C GLU A 3 2.34 8.36 16.17
N ALA A 4 1.98 7.86 14.99
CA ALA A 4 2.53 6.62 14.47
C ALA A 4 3.79 6.90 13.64
N ASP A 5 4.82 6.08 13.82
CA ASP A 5 6.02 6.10 12.97
C ASP A 5 5.77 5.35 11.65
N ILE A 6 5.02 4.25 11.71
CA ILE A 6 4.64 3.42 10.56
C ILE A 6 3.13 3.24 10.54
N VAL A 7 2.51 3.39 9.36
CA VAL A 7 1.07 3.15 9.15
C VAL A 7 0.85 2.04 8.12
N LEU A 8 0.24 0.95 8.56
CA LEU A 8 -0.12 -0.17 7.69
C LEU A 8 -1.60 -0.06 7.30
N PHE A 9 -1.88 -0.09 5.99
CA PHE A 9 -3.24 -0.09 5.46
C PHE A 9 -3.57 -1.49 4.95
N VAL A 10 -4.41 -2.22 5.69
CA VAL A 10 -4.84 -3.58 5.33
C VAL A 10 -6.19 -3.50 4.62
N ALA A 11 -6.24 -3.86 3.33
CA ALA A 11 -7.48 -3.78 2.56
C ALA A 11 -7.50 -4.71 1.33
N PRO A 12 -8.65 -5.24 0.92
CA PRO A 12 -8.75 -5.94 -0.36
C PRO A 12 -8.64 -4.98 -1.55
N ILE A 13 -8.14 -5.48 -2.68
CA ILE A 13 -8.21 -4.77 -3.97
C ILE A 13 -9.65 -4.87 -4.47
N TRP A 14 -10.38 -3.76 -4.42
CA TRP A 14 -11.74 -3.62 -4.95
C TRP A 14 -11.73 -2.63 -6.09
N TRP A 15 -12.21 -3.08 -7.26
CA TRP A 15 -12.23 -2.25 -8.48
C TRP A 15 -10.88 -1.58 -8.76
N PHE A 16 -9.79 -2.34 -8.65
CA PHE A 16 -8.43 -1.85 -8.88
C PHE A 16 -8.03 -0.67 -7.98
N SER A 17 -8.63 -0.59 -6.79
CA SER A 17 -8.35 0.42 -5.78
C SER A 17 -8.63 -0.14 -4.37
N VAL A 18 -8.73 0.76 -3.39
CA VAL A 18 -9.15 0.45 -2.01
C VAL A 18 -10.68 0.47 -1.88
N PRO A 19 -11.25 -0.19 -0.85
CA PRO A 19 -12.67 -0.06 -0.53
C PRO A 19 -13.09 1.39 -0.30
N ALA A 20 -14.34 1.72 -0.65
CA ALA A 20 -14.86 3.08 -0.53
C ALA A 20 -14.72 3.67 0.89
N ILE A 21 -14.84 2.84 1.93
CA ILE A 21 -14.62 3.27 3.32
C ILE A 21 -13.19 3.75 3.58
N LEU A 22 -12.18 3.05 3.03
CA LEU A 22 -10.78 3.46 3.14
C LEU A 22 -10.49 4.67 2.25
N LYS A 23 -11.06 4.71 1.04
CA LYS A 23 -10.96 5.91 0.18
C LYS A 23 -11.54 7.15 0.88
N GLY A 24 -12.72 7.02 1.48
CA GLY A 24 -13.35 8.09 2.25
C GLY A 24 -12.57 8.49 3.50
N TRP A 25 -11.83 7.55 4.12
CA TRP A 25 -10.90 7.87 5.18
C TRP A 25 -9.73 8.73 4.66
N PHE A 26 -9.12 8.37 3.53
CA PHE A 26 -8.08 9.20 2.90
C PHE A 26 -8.60 10.62 2.64
N ASP A 27 -9.78 10.73 2.03
CA ASP A 27 -10.37 12.02 1.63
C ASP A 27 -10.67 12.96 2.81
N ARG A 28 -10.99 12.39 3.98
CA ARG A 28 -11.37 13.18 5.16
C ARG A 28 -10.23 13.39 6.14
N VAL A 29 -9.24 12.50 6.18
CA VAL A 29 -8.15 12.54 7.16
C VAL A 29 -6.86 13.13 6.57
N LEU A 30 -6.58 12.85 5.29
CA LEU A 30 -5.40 13.38 4.60
C LEU A 30 -5.70 14.76 3.98
N ALA A 31 -6.06 15.71 4.83
CA ALA A 31 -6.53 17.04 4.44
C ALA A 31 -5.40 18.09 4.36
N MET A 32 -5.65 19.13 3.55
CA MET A 32 -4.79 20.32 3.45
C MET A 32 -4.61 20.98 4.82
N GLY A 33 -3.40 21.45 5.12
CA GLY A 33 -3.01 22.01 6.42
C GLY A 33 -2.78 20.96 7.51
N VAL A 34 -3.10 19.68 7.25
CA VAL A 34 -2.91 18.57 8.20
C VAL A 34 -1.83 17.62 7.72
N THR A 35 -1.92 17.14 6.48
CA THR A 35 -0.99 16.13 5.91
C THR A 35 -0.27 16.61 4.66
N TRP A 36 -0.78 17.64 4.00
CA TRP A 36 -0.13 18.34 2.88
C TRP A 36 -0.55 19.82 2.88
N ASP A 37 0.14 20.66 2.11
CA ASP A 37 -0.22 22.08 1.96
C ASP A 37 0.35 22.64 0.64
N GLY A 38 0.10 23.91 0.33
CA GLY A 38 0.67 24.59 -0.83
C GLY A 38 2.21 24.51 -0.86
N GLY A 39 2.75 23.70 -1.78
CA GLY A 39 4.18 23.43 -1.90
C GLY A 39 4.75 22.42 -0.89
N LYS A 40 3.93 21.90 0.05
CA LYS A 40 4.31 20.85 1.01
C LYS A 40 3.67 19.53 0.61
N ILE A 41 4.20 18.98 -0.48
CA ILE A 41 3.77 17.74 -1.12
C ILE A 41 4.99 16.84 -1.36
N TYR A 42 4.77 15.55 -1.56
CA TYR A 42 5.83 14.57 -1.83
C TYR A 42 6.95 14.64 -0.77
N GLU A 43 8.20 14.77 -1.17
CA GLU A 43 9.37 14.87 -0.29
C GLU A 43 9.29 16.03 0.73
N ASN A 44 8.46 17.04 0.44
CA ASN A 44 8.19 18.19 1.31
C ASN A 44 6.86 18.08 2.09
N GLY A 45 6.16 16.96 1.98
CA GLY A 45 4.90 16.68 2.65
C GLY A 45 4.96 16.82 4.18
N LEU A 46 3.79 16.97 4.82
CA LEU A 46 3.72 17.18 6.26
C LEU A 46 3.89 15.88 7.06
N LEU A 47 3.83 14.72 6.41
CA LEU A 47 4.05 13.41 7.01
C LEU A 47 5.46 12.85 6.74
N ARG A 48 6.40 13.69 6.28
CA ARG A 48 7.81 13.31 6.10
C ARG A 48 8.42 12.68 7.35
N GLY A 49 9.26 11.68 7.13
CA GLY A 49 9.89 10.88 8.21
C GLY A 49 8.97 9.81 8.80
N LYS A 50 7.72 9.70 8.32
CA LYS A 50 6.82 8.58 8.65
C LYS A 50 6.77 7.60 7.50
N GLN A 51 6.56 6.34 7.82
CA GLN A 51 6.48 5.26 6.85
C GLN A 51 5.04 4.81 6.64
N ALA A 52 4.74 4.31 5.44
CA ALA A 52 3.45 3.67 5.17
C ALA A 52 3.61 2.44 4.28
N MET A 53 2.74 1.45 4.44
CA MET A 53 2.69 0.27 3.56
C MET A 53 1.24 -0.16 3.31
N MET A 54 0.92 -0.46 2.06
CA MET A 54 -0.31 -1.16 1.70
C MET A 54 -0.11 -2.67 1.88
N VAL A 55 -1.00 -3.32 2.62
CA VAL A 55 -1.11 -4.77 2.74
C VAL A 55 -2.43 -5.16 2.09
N VAL A 56 -2.37 -5.71 0.89
CA VAL A 56 -3.56 -5.95 0.08
C VAL A 56 -3.71 -7.40 -0.34
N ASN A 57 -4.96 -7.77 -0.63
CA ASN A 57 -5.26 -9.05 -1.24
C ASN A 57 -6.13 -8.95 -2.49
N GLY A 58 -5.86 -9.84 -3.45
CA GLY A 58 -6.65 -10.04 -4.66
C GLY A 58 -7.22 -11.46 -4.69
N GLY A 59 -8.50 -11.58 -5.05
CA GLY A 59 -9.17 -12.88 -5.14
C GLY A 59 -8.73 -13.71 -6.35
N GLY A 60 -8.48 -13.04 -7.48
CA GLY A 60 -8.19 -13.68 -8.76
C GLY A 60 -6.79 -14.32 -8.87
N PRO A 61 -6.59 -15.23 -9.83
CA PRO A 61 -5.30 -15.90 -10.07
C PRO A 61 -4.14 -14.92 -10.28
N VAL A 62 -2.94 -15.30 -9.84
CA VAL A 62 -1.70 -14.50 -9.97
C VAL A 62 -1.47 -14.04 -11.42
N GLY A 63 -1.66 -14.94 -12.40
CA GLY A 63 -1.45 -14.65 -13.82
C GLY A 63 -2.40 -13.59 -14.40
N TYR A 64 -3.46 -13.18 -13.69
CA TYR A 64 -4.33 -12.10 -14.16
C TYR A 64 -3.69 -10.73 -13.95
N TYR A 65 -2.85 -10.59 -12.91
CA TYR A 65 -2.20 -9.33 -12.50
C TYR A 65 -0.83 -9.17 -13.18
N GLN A 66 -0.81 -9.32 -14.48
CA GLN A 66 0.36 -9.13 -15.33
C GLN A 66 -0.03 -8.22 -16.51
N GLU A 67 0.95 -7.55 -17.12
CA GLU A 67 0.71 -6.66 -18.27
C GLU A 67 0.10 -7.41 -19.46
N ASN A 68 0.54 -8.65 -19.68
CA ASN A 68 -0.04 -9.55 -20.68
C ASN A 68 -1.27 -10.32 -20.16
N GLY A 69 -1.53 -10.29 -18.84
CA GLY A 69 -2.64 -10.97 -18.17
C GLY A 69 -4.02 -10.38 -18.47
N LYS A 70 -5.05 -10.88 -17.79
CA LYS A 70 -6.44 -10.42 -18.01
C LYS A 70 -6.69 -9.00 -17.53
N HIS A 71 -6.02 -8.57 -16.47
CA HIS A 71 -6.20 -7.23 -15.93
C HIS A 71 -5.34 -6.17 -16.63
N LYS A 72 -4.39 -6.59 -17.48
CA LYS A 72 -3.49 -5.69 -18.21
C LYS A 72 -2.72 -4.72 -17.30
N ALA A 73 -2.44 -5.15 -16.07
CA ALA A 73 -1.74 -4.36 -15.07
C ALA A 73 -1.15 -5.27 -13.98
N THR A 74 0.03 -4.90 -13.49
CA THR A 74 0.65 -5.49 -12.29
C THR A 74 0.03 -4.91 -11.02
N PRO A 75 0.15 -5.57 -9.85
CA PRO A 75 -0.33 -5.01 -8.59
C PRO A 75 0.32 -3.65 -8.26
N VAL A 76 1.59 -3.46 -8.60
CA VAL A 76 2.31 -2.19 -8.41
C VAL A 76 1.67 -1.07 -9.26
N GLN A 77 1.35 -1.35 -10.52
CA GLN A 77 0.65 -0.39 -11.39
C GLN A 77 -0.74 -0.05 -10.86
N ILE A 78 -1.49 -1.05 -10.40
CA ILE A 78 -2.83 -0.89 -9.82
C ILE A 78 -2.79 0.01 -8.58
N LEU A 79 -1.78 -0.16 -7.72
CA LEU A 79 -1.65 0.58 -6.46
C LEU A 79 -0.94 1.92 -6.60
N HIS A 80 -0.40 2.25 -7.77
CA HIS A 80 0.33 3.50 -7.99
C HIS A 80 -0.45 4.77 -7.58
N PRO A 81 -1.75 4.92 -7.89
CA PRO A 81 -2.53 6.09 -7.44
C PRO A 81 -2.62 6.24 -5.92
N ILE A 82 -2.54 5.13 -5.18
CA ILE A 82 -2.58 5.13 -3.72
C ILE A 82 -1.18 5.37 -3.17
N ASN A 83 -0.20 4.54 -3.55
CA ASN A 83 1.15 4.61 -3.02
C ASN A 83 1.82 5.94 -3.36
N HIS A 84 1.76 6.36 -4.62
CA HIS A 84 2.39 7.60 -5.05
C HIS A 84 1.42 8.79 -4.93
N GLY A 85 0.24 8.68 -5.54
CA GLY A 85 -0.72 9.79 -5.64
C GLY A 85 -1.40 10.19 -4.33
N THR A 86 -1.38 9.34 -3.29
CA THR A 86 -2.03 9.62 -2.00
C THR A 86 -1.02 9.63 -0.85
N LEU A 87 -0.30 8.53 -0.65
CA LEU A 87 0.60 8.37 0.50
C LEU A 87 1.89 9.18 0.32
N ALA A 88 2.60 8.98 -0.79
CA ALA A 88 3.82 9.75 -1.07
C ALA A 88 3.49 11.24 -1.21
N PHE A 89 2.37 11.61 -1.85
CA PHE A 89 1.92 13.01 -1.92
C PHE A 89 1.83 13.69 -0.54
N CYS A 90 1.41 12.98 0.51
CA CYS A 90 1.40 13.50 1.89
C CYS A 90 2.77 13.49 2.59
N GLY A 91 3.78 12.91 1.96
CA GLY A 91 5.16 12.82 2.42
C GLY A 91 5.54 11.55 3.16
N PHE A 92 4.74 10.48 3.10
CA PHE A 92 5.19 9.20 3.64
C PHE A 92 6.38 8.65 2.84
N ASP A 93 7.33 8.02 3.54
CA ASP A 93 8.23 7.05 2.93
C ASP A 93 7.44 5.74 2.73
N VAL A 94 7.07 5.44 1.48
CA VAL A 94 6.12 4.37 1.21
C VAL A 94 6.87 3.09 0.86
N HIS A 95 6.62 2.03 1.61
CA HIS A 95 7.17 0.73 1.31
C HIS A 95 6.50 0.10 0.08
N GLU A 96 7.22 -0.77 -0.63
CA GLU A 96 6.61 -1.67 -1.59
C GLU A 96 5.42 -2.40 -0.91
N PRO A 97 4.26 -2.52 -1.57
CA PRO A 97 3.09 -3.14 -0.98
C PRO A 97 3.30 -4.65 -0.76
N PHE A 98 2.74 -5.19 0.32
CA PHE A 98 2.53 -6.63 0.42
C PHE A 98 1.26 -7.00 -0.35
N VAL A 99 1.35 -7.95 -1.28
CA VAL A 99 0.23 -8.33 -2.16
C VAL A 99 0.00 -9.84 -2.12
N ALA A 100 -1.08 -10.27 -1.47
CA ALA A 100 -1.54 -11.65 -1.48
C ALA A 100 -2.54 -11.89 -2.63
N LEU A 101 -2.17 -12.63 -3.66
CA LEU A 101 -3.03 -12.92 -4.81
C LEU A 101 -3.61 -14.34 -4.76
N ASN A 102 -4.61 -14.61 -5.60
CA ASN A 102 -5.32 -15.90 -5.66
C ASN A 102 -5.95 -16.33 -4.31
N THR A 103 -6.31 -15.37 -3.45
CA THR A 103 -6.77 -15.69 -2.09
C THR A 103 -8.05 -16.55 -2.03
N LEU A 104 -8.90 -16.47 -3.06
CA LEU A 104 -10.08 -17.33 -3.19
C LEU A 104 -9.74 -18.76 -3.64
N GLY A 105 -8.65 -18.94 -4.39
CA GLY A 105 -8.20 -20.24 -4.91
C GLY A 105 -7.07 -20.91 -4.13
N ALA A 106 -6.47 -20.23 -3.14
CA ALA A 106 -5.25 -20.67 -2.46
C ALA A 106 -5.45 -21.81 -1.43
N GLY A 107 -6.70 -22.09 -1.02
CA GLY A 107 -6.97 -23.05 0.06
C GLY A 107 -6.42 -22.59 1.43
N ASN A 108 -6.50 -23.46 2.44
CA ASN A 108 -6.02 -23.13 3.79
C ASN A 108 -4.49 -23.03 3.85
N GLU A 109 -3.79 -23.96 3.23
CA GLU A 109 -2.32 -24.00 3.22
C GLU A 109 -1.72 -22.77 2.52
N GLY A 110 -2.23 -22.41 1.33
CA GLY A 110 -1.76 -21.23 0.63
C GLY A 110 -2.05 -19.93 1.39
N ARG A 111 -3.20 -19.83 2.07
CA ARG A 111 -3.47 -18.68 2.96
C ARG A 111 -2.55 -18.65 4.17
N ALA A 112 -2.24 -19.79 4.77
CA ALA A 112 -1.29 -19.87 5.89
C ALA A 112 0.12 -19.46 5.45
N GLN A 113 0.55 -19.87 4.26
CA GLN A 113 1.82 -19.42 3.68
C GLN A 113 1.85 -17.89 3.50
N MET A 114 0.80 -17.29 2.91
CA MET A 114 0.73 -15.84 2.74
C MET A 114 0.79 -15.09 4.08
N LEU A 115 0.18 -15.62 5.13
CA LEU A 115 0.26 -15.05 6.48
C LEU A 115 1.68 -15.15 7.05
N GLY A 116 2.38 -16.28 6.82
CA GLY A 116 3.78 -16.44 7.21
C GLY A 116 4.71 -15.47 6.49
N GLU A 117 4.51 -15.26 5.18
CA GLU A 117 5.26 -14.27 4.39
C GLU A 117 5.00 -12.84 4.88
N LEU A 118 3.76 -12.50 5.21
CA LEU A 118 3.42 -11.21 5.80
C LEU A 118 4.08 -11.04 7.16
N GLN A 119 4.01 -12.05 8.04
CA GLN A 119 4.66 -12.02 9.35
C GLN A 119 6.16 -11.76 9.21
N TYR A 120 6.85 -12.53 8.36
CA TYR A 120 8.26 -12.34 8.09
C TYR A 120 8.57 -10.91 7.61
N ARG A 121 7.76 -10.38 6.68
CA ARG A 121 7.94 -9.00 6.18
C ARG A 121 7.78 -7.96 7.28
N LEU A 122 6.82 -8.15 8.19
CA LEU A 122 6.58 -7.21 9.31
C LEU A 122 7.70 -7.26 10.35
N GLU A 123 8.21 -8.45 10.68
CA GLU A 123 9.32 -8.64 11.62
C GLU A 123 10.61 -7.94 11.13
N HIS A 124 10.79 -7.79 9.82
CA HIS A 124 11.97 -7.19 9.21
C HIS A 124 11.71 -5.81 8.60
N LEU A 125 10.51 -5.24 8.77
CA LEU A 125 10.10 -4.03 8.05
C LEU A 125 10.97 -2.81 8.40
N ILE A 126 11.35 -2.71 9.68
CA ILE A 126 12.15 -1.59 10.22
C ILE A 126 13.63 -1.75 9.84
N ASP A 127 14.14 -2.97 9.92
CA ASP A 127 15.57 -3.25 9.77
C ASP A 127 16.00 -3.46 8.30
N SER A 128 15.04 -3.53 7.38
CA SER A 128 15.31 -3.85 5.98
C SER A 128 14.98 -2.69 5.03
N PRO A 129 15.97 -1.84 4.68
CA PRO A 129 15.77 -0.68 3.81
C PRO A 129 15.39 -1.05 2.37
N GLN A 130 15.52 -2.34 2.01
CA GLN A 130 15.27 -2.86 0.66
C GLN A 130 13.83 -2.69 0.15
N TRP A 131 12.87 -2.52 1.06
CA TRP A 131 11.46 -2.32 0.68
C TRP A 131 11.01 -0.87 0.78
N LEU A 132 11.88 0.05 1.21
CA LEU A 132 11.53 1.46 1.37
C LEU A 132 11.70 2.20 0.04
N ILE A 133 10.60 2.61 -0.58
CA ILE A 133 10.64 3.49 -1.74
C ILE A 133 10.57 4.92 -1.23
N LYS A 134 11.71 5.60 -1.29
CA LYS A 134 11.75 7.05 -1.13
C LYS A 134 11.31 7.68 -2.44
N TYR A 135 10.08 8.17 -2.48
CA TYR A 135 9.60 8.98 -3.58
C TYR A 135 10.20 10.38 -3.39
N SER A 136 11.39 10.59 -3.96
CA SER A 136 12.09 11.88 -4.05
C SER A 136 11.69 12.66 -5.28
#